data_AF-A0A1H4AJI4-F1
#
_entry.id   AF-A0A1H4AJI4-F1
#
_cell.length_a   1.000
_cell.length_b   1.000
_cell.length_c   1.000
_cell.angle_alpha   90.00
_cell.angle_beta   90.00
_cell.angle_gamma   90.00
#
_symmetry.space_group_name_H-M   'P 1'
#
loop_
_entity.id
_entity.type
_entity.pdbx_description
1 polymer ?
#
loop_
_entity_poly.entity_id
_entity_poly.type
_entity_poly.pdbx_seq_one_letter_code
_entity_poly.pdbx_strand_id
1 'polypeptide(L)' 'MEKEEFSEALDAFLADTANSWQKFIIEDYCYSYTYCYDIVELSNDANEKQVGGRILEAIIKIRMRDMGEY' A
#
# COMPACT_ATOMS: atom_id res chain seq x y z
N MET A 1 -6.38 -11.26 5.04
CA MET A 1 -4.93 -11.37 4.82
C MET A 1 -4.27 -11.16 6.16
N GLU A 2 -3.37 -12.05 6.54
CA GLU A 2 -2.62 -11.90 7.79
C GLU A 2 -1.60 -10.76 7.68
N LYS A 3 -1.13 -10.26 8.83
CA LYS A 3 -0.18 -9.14 8.89
C LYS A 3 1.11 -9.42 8.11
N GLU A 4 1.66 -10.62 8.25
CA GLU A 4 2.91 -11.02 7.58
C GLU A 4 2.71 -11.08 6.06
N GLU A 5 1.62 -11.72 5.61
CA GLU A 5 1.26 -11.78 4.18
C GLU A 5 1.09 -10.40 3.54
N PHE A 6 0.50 -9.44 4.27
CA PHE A 6 0.35 -8.07 3.76
C PHE A 6 1.68 -7.34 3.69
N SER A 7 2.54 -7.50 4.71
CA SER A 7 3.88 -6.91 4.71
C SER A 7 4.70 -7.44 3.53
N GLU A 8 4.67 -8.76 3.28
CA GLU A 8 5.36 -9.37 2.13
C GLU A 8 4.79 -8.89 0.80
N ALA A 9 3.47 -8.76 0.68
CA ALA A 9 2.84 -8.22 -0.52
C ALA A 9 3.26 -6.76 -0.78
N LEU A 10 3.38 -5.95 0.27
CA LEU A 10 3.84 -4.56 0.16
C LEU A 10 5.31 -4.49 -0.28
N ASP A 11 6.17 -5.32 0.30
CA ASP A 11 7.59 -5.38 -0.09
C ASP A 11 7.73 -5.81 -1.56
N ALA A 12 6.97 -6.83 -1.98
CA ALA A 12 6.94 -7.28 -3.37
C ALA A 12 6.41 -6.19 -4.32
N PHE A 13 5.43 -5.40 -3.88
CA PHE A 13 4.88 -4.29 -4.68
C PHE A 13 5.91 -3.17 -4.86
N LEU A 14 6.60 -2.79 -3.78
CA LEU A 14 7.66 -1.78 -3.83
C LEU A 14 8.83 -2.25 -4.71
N ALA A 15 9.17 -3.54 -4.67
CA ALA A 15 10.23 -4.15 -5.47
C ALA A 15 9.83 -4.52 -6.92
N ASP A 16 8.59 -4.23 -7.36
CA ASP A 16 8.05 -4.60 -8.68
C ASP A 16 8.00 -6.11 -8.97
N THR A 17 8.07 -6.94 -7.93
CA THR A 17 7.99 -8.41 -8.02
C THR A 17 6.63 -8.96 -7.61
N ALA A 18 5.71 -8.10 -7.16
CA ALA A 18 4.36 -8.49 -6.77
C ALA A 18 3.60 -9.16 -7.93
N ASN A 19 2.93 -10.26 -7.60
CA ASN A 19 1.97 -10.89 -8.50
C ASN A 19 0.69 -10.05 -8.63
N SER A 20 -0.17 -10.40 -9.58
CA SER A 20 -1.39 -9.62 -9.86
C SER A 20 -2.34 -9.48 -8.66
N TRP A 21 -2.41 -10.50 -7.80
CA TRP A 21 -3.26 -10.47 -6.61
C TRP A 21 -2.68 -9.53 -5.53
N GLN A 22 -1.37 -9.62 -5.28
CA GLN A 22 -0.66 -8.72 -4.38
C GLN A 22 -0.78 -7.27 -4.84
N LYS A 23 -0.61 -7.01 -6.15
CA LYS A 23 -0.80 -5.67 -6.74
C LYS A 23 -2.21 -5.14 -6.49
N PHE A 24 -3.23 -5.93 -6.79
CA PHE A 24 -4.62 -5.54 -6.56
C PHE A 24 -4.88 -5.13 -5.11
N ILE A 25 -4.43 -5.94 -4.15
CA ILE A 25 -4.64 -5.66 -2.72
C ILE A 25 -3.93 -4.37 -2.27
N ILE A 26 -2.65 -4.20 -2.64
CA ILE A 26 -1.89 -3.03 -2.22
C ILE A 26 -2.45 -1.76 -2.83
N GLU A 27 -2.87 -1.82 -4.10
CA GLU A 27 -3.49 -0.68 -4.77
C GLU A 27 -4.82 -0.31 -4.12
N ASP A 28 -5.73 -1.27 -3.91
CA ASP A 28 -7.02 -1.04 -3.24
C ASP A 28 -6.85 -0.43 -1.84
N TYR A 29 -5.88 -0.94 -1.09
CA TYR A 29 -5.51 -0.42 0.22
C TYR A 29 -4.97 1.02 0.15
N CYS A 30 -4.04 1.30 -0.76
CA CYS A 30 -3.47 2.64 -0.94
C CYS A 30 -4.49 3.65 -1.47
N TYR A 31 -5.42 3.21 -2.31
CA TYR A 31 -6.55 4.03 -2.75
C TYR A 31 -7.46 4.39 -1.59
N SER A 32 -7.78 3.41 -0.73
CA SER A 32 -8.51 3.66 0.51
C SER A 32 -7.77 4.70 1.37
N TYR A 33 -6.44 4.58 1.53
CA TYR A 33 -5.64 5.60 2.23
C TYR A 33 -5.72 7.01 1.65
N THR A 34 -5.76 7.09 0.34
CA THR A 34 -5.69 8.36 -0.39
C THR A 34 -7.00 9.13 -0.34
N TYR A 35 -8.13 8.42 -0.20
CA TYR A 35 -9.48 9.00 -0.28
C TYR A 35 -10.31 8.82 1.00
N CYS A 36 -9.78 8.17 2.04
CA CYS A 36 -10.50 7.99 3.30
C CYS A 36 -10.55 9.29 4.10
N TYR A 37 -11.70 9.52 4.73
CA TYR A 37 -11.93 10.62 5.65
C TYR A 37 -11.38 10.36 7.07
N ASP A 38 -11.20 9.09 7.45
CA ASP A 38 -10.71 8.68 8.78
C ASP A 38 -9.23 8.27 8.73
N ILE A 39 -8.38 9.28 8.86
CA ILE A 39 -6.91 9.12 8.90
C ILE A 39 -6.46 8.35 10.15
N VAL A 40 -7.23 8.38 11.25
CA VAL A 40 -6.84 7.73 12.51
C VAL A 40 -7.02 6.22 12.40
N GLU A 41 -8.15 5.77 11.86
CA GLU A 41 -8.41 4.34 11.63
C GLU A 41 -7.34 3.73 10.72
N LEU A 42 -7.01 4.42 9.63
CA LEU A 42 -5.93 4.03 8.74
C LEU A 42 -4.59 3.99 9.48
N SER A 43 -4.20 5.07 10.16
CA SER A 43 -2.93 5.10 10.90
C SER A 43 -2.81 3.96 11.92
N ASN A 44 -3.90 3.58 12.58
CA ASN A 44 -3.91 2.44 13.49
C ASN A 44 -3.69 1.12 12.73
N ASP A 45 -4.38 0.92 11.62
CA ASP A 45 -4.24 -0.27 10.78
C ASP A 45 -2.82 -0.43 10.18
N ALA A 46 -2.21 0.67 9.72
CA ALA A 46 -0.81 0.67 9.29
C ALA A 46 0.16 0.29 10.41
N ASN A 47 -0.11 0.76 11.63
CA ASN A 47 0.69 0.44 12.80
C ASN A 47 0.52 -1.02 13.23
N GLU A 48 -0.72 -1.53 13.24
CA GLU A 48 -1.00 -2.94 13.48
C GLU A 48 -0.23 -3.81 12.49
N LYS A 49 -0.24 -3.44 11.22
CA LYS A 49 0.48 -4.13 10.14
C LYS A 49 1.99 -3.82 10.08
N GLN A 50 2.52 -2.87 10.87
CA GLN A 50 3.92 -2.42 10.87
C GLN A 50 4.45 -1.97 9.49
N VAL A 51 3.64 -1.21 8.78
CA VAL A 51 3.89 -0.81 7.38
C VAL A 51 3.84 0.70 7.18
N GLY A 52 3.69 1.50 8.24
CA GLY A 52 3.43 2.94 8.17
C GLY A 52 4.30 3.74 7.20
N GLY A 53 5.64 3.58 7.23
CA GLY A 53 6.53 4.28 6.29
C GLY A 53 6.45 3.77 4.85
N ARG A 54 6.29 2.45 4.68
CA ARG A 54 6.24 1.77 3.37
C ARG A 54 4.94 2.06 2.61
N ILE A 55 3.85 2.33 3.32
CA ILE A 55 2.56 2.71 2.71
C ILE A 55 2.65 4.04 1.99
N LEU A 56 3.33 5.03 2.59
CA LEU A 56 3.54 6.34 1.95
C LEU A 56 4.34 6.20 0.65
N GLU A 57 5.36 5.35 0.65
CA GLU A 57 6.14 5.03 -0.54
C GLU A 57 5.27 4.38 -1.63
N ALA A 58 4.41 3.42 -1.27
CA ALA A 58 3.49 2.78 -2.20
C ALA A 58 2.47 3.76 -2.79
N ILE A 59 1.92 4.68 -1.99
CA ILE A 59 1.01 5.73 -2.45
C ILE A 59 1.72 6.65 -3.45
N ILE A 60 2.94 7.10 -3.16
CA ILE A 60 3.73 7.94 -4.06
C ILE A 60 3.99 7.19 -5.38
N LYS A 61 4.37 5.92 -5.31
CA LYS A 61 4.61 5.07 -6.50
C LYS A 61 3.37 4.98 -7.39
N ILE A 62 2.19 4.75 -6.81
CA ILE A 62 0.92 4.71 -7.56
C ILE A 62 0.65 6.07 -8.21
N ARG A 63 0.81 7.17 -7.48
CA ARG A 63 0.58 8.52 -8.00
C ARG A 63 1.53 8.87 -9.16
N MET A 64 2.81 8.53 -9.06
CA MET A 64 3.79 8.74 -10.13
C MET A 64 3.43 7.95 -11.39
N ARG A 65 2.98 6.71 -11.23
CA ARG A 65 2.47 5.88 -12.33
C ARG A 65 1.26 6.52 -13.02
N ASP A 66 0.29 7.00 -12.25
CA ASP A 66 -0.92 7.63 -12.79
C ASP A 66 -0.63 8.95 -13.54
N MET A 67 0.47 9.63 -13.19
CA MET A 67 0.96 10.83 -13.88
C MET A 67 1.80 10.51 -15.13
N GLY A 68 2.10 9.24 -15.40
CA GLY A 68 2.92 8.80 -16.53
C GLY A 68 4.42 9.04 -16.36
N GLU A 69 4.90 9.16 -15.12
CA GLU A 69 6.33 9.36 -14.82
C GLU A 69 7.10 8.03 -14.69
N TYR A 70 6.46 6.89 -14.96
CA TYR A 70 7.05 5.54 -14.93
C TYR A 70 6.47 4.64 -16.03
#